data_AF-A0A0N4XI22-F1
#
_entry.id   AF-A0A0N4XI22-F1
#
_cell.length_a   1.000
_cell.length_b   1.000
_cell.length_c   1.000
_cell.angle_alpha   90.00
_cell.angle_beta   90.00
_cell.angle_gamma   90.00
#
_symmetry.space_group_name_H-M   'P 1'
#
loop_
_entity.id
_entity.type
_entity.pdbx_description
1 polymer ?
#
loop_
_entity_poly.entity_id
_entity_poly.type
_entity_poly.pdbx_seq_one_letter_code
_entity_poly.pdbx_strand_id
1 'polypeptide(L)'
;MLADKFEADRAMVRETILSHTDGCTEKIKELRFLIAAVQTFGNVDGMCLMAEYAMNEFNLRDGVVDRFSTLVGPWQIPNEIQRNRAEFHSNETHRIPLSIASTQYDKRQLVMEILGRCEPEIARHQGIRVGLYSEEKEEIDDRFNRLYVGDRSFPCSEERYVLADAFLAGLADCLQGEPIGEAGNWLAALGKHLPEEFATPWERSGELFCSRHRVERNSCCATVTASRATFIILYAVEQLLK
;
A
#
# COMPACT_ATOMS: atom_id res chain seq x y z
N MET A 1 5.21 -14.41 17.53
CA MET A 1 4.49 -14.28 16.24
C MET A 1 4.75 -12.92 15.59
N LEU A 2 4.33 -11.78 16.18
CA LEU A 2 4.63 -10.46 15.61
C LEU A 2 6.11 -10.08 15.68
N ALA A 3 6.79 -10.35 16.81
CA ALA A 3 8.23 -10.14 16.92
C ALA A 3 9.03 -11.02 15.95
N ASP A 4 8.66 -12.30 15.82
CA ASP A 4 9.31 -13.21 14.87
C ASP A 4 9.11 -12.75 13.42
N LYS A 5 7.90 -12.28 13.08
CA LYS A 5 7.62 -11.68 11.77
C LYS A 5 8.44 -10.41 11.54
N PHE A 6 8.53 -9.53 12.53
CA PHE A 6 9.32 -8.31 12.43
C PHE A 6 10.79 -8.61 12.11
N GLU A 7 11.42 -9.52 12.85
CA GLU A 7 12.83 -9.88 12.60
C GLU A 7 13.01 -10.59 11.25
N ALA A 8 12.09 -11.46 10.86
CA ALA A 8 12.11 -12.12 9.55
C ALA A 8 11.96 -11.11 8.39
N ASP A 9 11.02 -10.18 8.51
CA ASP A 9 10.77 -9.14 7.51
C ASP A 9 11.97 -8.18 7.41
N ARG A 10 12.57 -7.79 8.56
CA ARG A 10 13.77 -6.96 8.62
C ARG A 10 14.94 -7.62 7.90
N ALA A 11 15.19 -8.91 8.19
CA ALA A 11 16.23 -9.69 7.53
C ALA A 11 15.98 -9.81 6.02
N MET A 12 14.75 -10.13 5.61
CA MET A 12 14.36 -10.23 4.20
C MET A 12 14.61 -8.92 3.45
N VAL A 13 14.22 -7.78 4.01
CA VAL A 13 14.43 -6.46 3.40
C VAL A 13 15.93 -6.19 3.24
N ARG A 14 16.71 -6.43 4.29
CA ARG A 14 18.16 -6.24 4.27
C ARG A 14 18.82 -7.11 3.20
N GLU A 15 18.53 -8.41 3.16
CA GLU A 15 19.09 -9.34 2.18
C GLU A 15 18.70 -8.97 0.74
N THR A 16 17.44 -8.56 0.55
CA THR A 16 16.94 -8.15 -0.76
C THR A 16 17.63 -6.89 -1.26
N ILE A 17 17.75 -5.85 -0.42
CA ILE A 17 18.43 -4.61 -0.80
C ILE A 17 19.91 -4.87 -1.08
N LEU A 18 20.61 -5.59 -0.21
CA LEU A 18 22.04 -5.85 -0.37
C LEU A 18 22.34 -6.69 -1.61
N SER A 19 21.50 -7.68 -1.94
CA SER A 19 21.70 -8.50 -3.15
C SER A 19 21.55 -7.71 -4.46
N HIS A 20 20.81 -6.60 -4.47
CA HIS A 20 20.65 -5.75 -5.65
C HIS A 20 21.64 -4.58 -5.72
N THR A 21 22.24 -4.21 -4.59
CA THR A 21 23.00 -2.95 -4.48
C THR A 21 24.44 -3.15 -4.06
N ASP A 22 24.82 -4.32 -3.58
CA ASP A 22 26.11 -4.60 -2.94
C ASP A 22 26.42 -3.64 -1.77
N GLY A 23 25.38 -3.10 -1.12
CA GLY A 23 25.50 -2.09 -0.06
C GLY A 23 25.87 -0.69 -0.55
N CYS A 24 25.84 -0.43 -1.85
CA CYS A 24 26.12 0.89 -2.40
C CYS A 24 24.94 1.85 -2.15
N THR A 25 25.15 2.86 -1.31
CA THR A 25 24.13 3.87 -0.95
C THR A 25 23.48 4.54 -2.16
N GLU A 26 24.25 4.87 -3.21
CA GLU A 26 23.68 5.49 -4.42
C GLU A 26 22.74 4.54 -5.17
N LYS A 27 23.03 3.24 -5.22
CA LYS A 27 22.11 2.25 -5.79
C LYS A 27 20.89 2.05 -4.89
N ILE A 28 21.05 2.05 -3.57
CA ILE A 28 19.94 1.96 -2.61
C ILE A 28 18.96 3.12 -2.80
N LYS A 29 19.47 4.33 -3.03
CA LYS A 29 18.64 5.53 -3.28
C LYS A 29 17.76 5.41 -4.52
N GLU A 30 18.20 4.66 -5.51
CA GLU A 30 17.52 4.47 -6.80
C GLU A 30 16.54 3.28 -6.80
N LEU A 31 16.60 2.39 -5.81
CA LEU A 31 15.66 1.27 -5.68
C LEU A 31 14.22 1.77 -5.55
N ARG A 32 13.31 1.13 -6.30
CA ARG A 32 11.87 1.39 -6.23
C ARG A 32 11.24 0.47 -5.20
N PHE A 33 10.49 1.05 -4.30
CA PHE A 33 9.74 0.38 -3.25
C PHE A 33 8.26 0.63 -3.42
N LEU A 34 7.45 -0.34 -3.00
CA LEU A 34 6.00 -0.22 -2.95
C LEU A 34 5.54 -0.23 -1.50
N ILE A 35 4.67 0.72 -1.17
CA ILE A 35 3.96 0.70 0.11
C ILE A 35 2.47 0.80 -0.14
N ALA A 36 1.73 -0.16 0.43
CA ALA A 36 0.29 -0.25 0.27
C ALA A 36 -0.42 0.03 1.59
N ALA A 37 -1.60 0.61 1.49
CA ALA A 37 -2.54 0.77 2.60
C ALA A 37 -3.92 0.29 2.14
N VAL A 38 -4.62 -0.39 3.05
CA VAL A 38 -5.94 -0.95 2.77
C VAL A 38 -6.87 -0.59 3.93
N GLN A 39 -7.99 0.04 3.59
CA GLN A 39 -9.12 0.19 4.52
C GLN A 39 -10.10 -0.93 4.26
N THR A 40 -10.76 -1.43 5.31
CA THR A 40 -11.59 -2.64 5.22
C THR A 40 -12.89 -2.43 5.97
N PHE A 41 -13.95 -3.13 5.59
CA PHE A 41 -15.19 -3.23 6.37
C PHE A 41 -15.06 -4.15 7.60
N GLY A 42 -13.84 -4.53 7.95
CA GLY A 42 -13.54 -5.51 8.99
C GLY A 42 -13.62 -6.96 8.49
N ASN A 43 -13.53 -7.88 9.46
CA ASN A 43 -13.58 -9.31 9.23
C ASN A 43 -15.03 -9.80 9.17
N VAL A 44 -15.40 -10.37 8.03
CA VAL A 44 -16.67 -11.04 7.76
C VAL A 44 -16.38 -12.51 7.45
N ASP A 45 -16.62 -13.41 8.40
CA ASP A 45 -16.38 -14.86 8.30
C ASP A 45 -14.97 -15.27 7.85
N GLY A 46 -13.96 -14.63 8.43
CA GLY A 46 -12.56 -14.88 8.08
C GLY A 46 -12.11 -14.16 6.82
N MET A 47 -12.99 -13.46 6.11
CA MET A 47 -12.65 -12.64 4.95
C MET A 47 -12.59 -11.16 5.33
N CYS A 48 -11.51 -10.50 4.96
CA CYS A 48 -11.39 -9.06 5.11
C CYS A 48 -11.89 -8.36 3.85
N LEU A 49 -13.01 -7.64 3.95
CA LEU A 49 -13.61 -6.97 2.79
C LEU A 49 -12.98 -5.59 2.60
N MET A 50 -12.24 -5.38 1.52
CA MET A 50 -11.60 -4.10 1.23
C MET A 50 -12.62 -3.00 0.94
N ALA A 51 -12.43 -1.81 1.49
CA ALA A 51 -13.24 -0.62 1.24
C ALA A 51 -12.50 0.42 0.38
N GLU A 52 -11.19 0.53 0.57
CA GLU A 52 -10.30 1.40 -0.20
C GLU A 52 -8.93 0.74 -0.27
N TYR A 53 -8.28 0.85 -1.43
CA TYR A 53 -6.91 0.41 -1.63
C TYR A 53 -6.08 1.59 -2.12
N ALA A 54 -4.87 1.74 -1.59
CA ALA A 54 -3.89 2.67 -2.11
C ALA A 54 -2.49 2.07 -2.09
N MET A 55 -1.67 2.45 -3.05
CA MET A 55 -0.28 2.04 -3.18
C MET A 55 0.54 3.22 -3.71
N ASN A 56 1.65 3.49 -3.03
CA ASN A 56 2.65 4.40 -3.52
C ASN A 56 3.85 3.61 -4.00
N GLU A 57 4.40 4.05 -5.13
CA GLU A 57 5.71 3.65 -5.58
C GLU A 57 6.68 4.81 -5.33
N PHE A 58 7.81 4.53 -4.68
CA PHE A 58 8.75 5.55 -4.25
C PHE A 58 10.19 5.05 -4.28
N ASN A 59 11.15 5.97 -4.29
CA ASN A 59 12.56 5.69 -4.05
C ASN A 59 13.12 6.76 -3.09
N LEU A 60 14.37 6.62 -2.62
CA LEU A 60 14.92 7.58 -1.66
C LEU A 60 15.52 8.83 -2.33
N ARG A 61 15.72 8.80 -3.64
CA ARG A 61 16.27 9.94 -4.41
C ARG A 61 15.21 10.97 -4.77
N ASP A 62 14.11 10.52 -5.35
CA ASP A 62 13.03 11.31 -5.96
C ASP A 62 11.78 11.36 -5.08
N GLY A 63 11.69 10.50 -4.05
CA GLY A 63 10.52 10.37 -3.21
C GLY A 63 9.42 9.59 -3.92
N VAL A 64 8.17 10.07 -3.84
CA VAL A 64 7.01 9.40 -4.46
C VAL A 64 7.06 9.55 -5.99
N VAL A 65 7.15 8.43 -6.69
CA VAL A 65 7.24 8.35 -8.16
C VAL A 65 5.86 8.12 -8.80
N ASP A 66 5.03 7.27 -8.18
CA ASP A 66 3.65 7.04 -8.63
C ASP A 66 2.70 6.79 -7.45
N ARG A 67 1.42 7.10 -7.66
CA ARG A 67 0.35 6.88 -6.69
C ARG A 67 -0.83 6.21 -7.38
N PHE A 68 -1.24 5.08 -6.83
CA PHE A 68 -2.46 4.39 -7.19
C PHE A 68 -3.42 4.38 -6.02
N SER A 69 -4.68 4.73 -6.24
CA SER A 69 -5.71 4.48 -5.24
C SER A 69 -7.09 4.29 -5.86
N THR A 70 -7.93 3.53 -5.17
CA THR A 70 -9.31 3.32 -5.59
C THR A 70 -10.21 2.89 -4.42
N LEU A 71 -11.50 3.19 -4.54
CA LEU A 71 -12.52 2.61 -3.68
C LEU A 71 -12.84 1.19 -4.15
N VAL A 72 -13.05 0.27 -3.22
CA VAL A 72 -13.31 -1.14 -3.51
C VAL A 72 -14.74 -1.50 -3.13
N GLY A 73 -15.49 -1.99 -4.11
CA GLY A 73 -16.89 -2.33 -3.95
C GLY A 73 -17.60 -2.50 -5.30
N PRO A 74 -18.93 -2.58 -5.30
CA PRO A 74 -19.77 -2.77 -4.12
C PRO A 74 -19.55 -4.15 -3.47
N TRP A 75 -19.97 -4.28 -2.21
CA TRP A 75 -20.03 -5.55 -1.49
C TRP A 75 -21.47 -5.91 -1.15
N GLN A 76 -21.80 -7.18 -1.36
CA GLN A 76 -23.07 -7.75 -0.95
C GLN A 76 -22.80 -8.72 0.18
N ILE A 77 -23.31 -8.41 1.37
CA ILE A 77 -23.24 -9.27 2.55
C ILE A 77 -24.67 -9.75 2.82
N PRO A 78 -25.01 -11.01 2.51
CA PRO A 78 -26.38 -11.50 2.66
C PRO A 78 -26.85 -11.49 4.11
N ASN A 79 -25.99 -11.91 5.04
CA ASN A 79 -26.29 -11.97 6.46
C ASN A 79 -26.39 -10.56 7.07
N GLU A 80 -27.51 -10.28 7.72
CA GLU A 80 -27.81 -8.96 8.28
C GLU A 80 -26.91 -8.57 9.45
N ILE A 81 -26.58 -9.52 10.34
CA ILE A 81 -25.71 -9.25 11.49
C ILE A 81 -24.31 -8.85 11.01
N GLN A 82 -23.77 -9.58 10.03
CA GLN A 82 -22.48 -9.27 9.43
C GLN A 82 -22.49 -7.93 8.70
N ARG A 83 -23.56 -7.65 7.95
CA ARG A 83 -23.73 -6.38 7.24
C ARG A 83 -23.76 -5.22 8.22
N ASN A 84 -24.53 -5.32 9.30
CA ASN A 84 -24.60 -4.29 10.34
C ASN A 84 -23.25 -4.07 11.03
N ARG A 85 -22.47 -5.14 11.27
CA ARG A 85 -21.11 -5.03 11.82
C ARG A 85 -20.15 -4.33 10.85
N ALA A 86 -20.23 -4.65 9.57
CA ALA A 86 -19.44 -4.01 8.52
C ALA A 86 -19.78 -2.52 8.37
N GLU A 87 -21.06 -2.17 8.39
CA GLU A 87 -21.54 -0.79 8.35
C GLU A 87 -21.13 0.00 9.60
N PHE A 88 -21.23 -0.61 10.78
CA PHE A 88 -20.73 -0.03 12.02
C PHE A 88 -19.23 0.26 11.93
N HIS A 89 -18.42 -0.71 11.51
CA HIS A 89 -16.96 -0.50 11.35
C HIS A 89 -16.65 0.62 10.35
N SER A 90 -17.34 0.65 9.22
CA SER A 90 -17.22 1.74 8.24
C SER A 90 -17.52 3.10 8.88
N ASN A 91 -18.64 3.24 9.60
CA ASN A 91 -19.06 4.51 10.19
C ASN A 91 -18.05 5.02 11.23
N GLU A 92 -17.46 4.11 12.00
CA GLU A 92 -16.44 4.42 13.00
C GLU A 92 -15.06 4.68 12.39
N THR A 93 -14.83 4.40 11.11
CA THR A 93 -13.51 4.53 10.46
C THR A 93 -13.59 5.35 9.17
N HIS A 94 -13.56 4.69 8.03
CA HIS A 94 -13.39 5.27 6.69
C HIS A 94 -14.70 5.83 6.11
N ARG A 95 -15.87 5.56 6.66
CA ARG A 95 -17.18 6.09 6.18
C ARG A 95 -17.41 5.86 4.68
N ILE A 96 -17.03 4.69 4.17
CA ILE A 96 -17.30 4.28 2.79
C ILE A 96 -18.48 3.31 2.84
N PRO A 97 -19.59 3.56 2.13
CA PRO A 97 -20.74 2.66 2.18
C PRO A 97 -20.43 1.32 1.48
N LEU A 98 -21.04 0.22 1.94
CA LEU A 98 -20.96 -1.10 1.27
C LEU A 98 -21.50 -1.04 -0.17
N SER A 99 -22.55 -0.24 -0.38
CA SER A 99 -23.15 0.04 -1.69
C SER A 99 -22.60 1.33 -2.27
N ILE A 100 -21.50 1.22 -3.02
CA ILE A 100 -20.97 2.31 -3.83
C ILE A 100 -21.60 2.22 -5.21
N ALA A 101 -22.16 3.33 -5.72
CA ALA A 101 -22.88 3.34 -7.00
C ALA A 101 -21.99 2.97 -8.20
N SER A 102 -20.72 3.35 -8.16
CA SER A 102 -19.72 3.01 -9.18
C SER A 102 -18.33 3.04 -8.56
N THR A 103 -17.50 2.07 -8.91
CA THR A 103 -16.05 2.11 -8.67
C THR A 103 -15.31 2.41 -9.96
N GLN A 104 -14.11 2.98 -9.87
CA GLN A 104 -13.27 3.25 -11.04
C GLN A 104 -12.80 1.96 -11.71
N TYR A 105 -12.57 0.94 -10.89
CA TYR A 105 -12.12 -0.38 -11.32
C TYR A 105 -13.07 -1.44 -10.79
N ASP A 106 -13.35 -2.45 -11.60
CA ASP A 106 -13.92 -3.69 -11.07
C ASP A 106 -12.87 -4.47 -10.26
N LYS A 107 -13.30 -5.51 -9.54
CA LYS A 107 -12.41 -6.30 -8.68
C LYS A 107 -11.29 -7.01 -9.44
N ARG A 108 -11.52 -7.38 -10.71
CA ARG A 108 -10.50 -8.02 -11.54
C ARG A 108 -9.47 -7.00 -11.99
N GLN A 109 -9.90 -5.82 -12.41
CA GLN A 109 -9.02 -4.69 -12.75
C GLN A 109 -8.18 -4.24 -11.56
N LEU A 110 -8.76 -4.20 -10.36
CA LEU A 110 -8.02 -3.92 -9.13
C LEU A 110 -6.90 -4.96 -8.91
N VAL A 111 -7.20 -6.25 -9.05
CA VAL A 111 -6.16 -7.28 -8.93
C VAL A 111 -5.08 -7.08 -10.00
N MET A 112 -5.44 -6.76 -11.24
CA MET A 112 -4.46 -6.47 -12.29
C MET A 112 -3.57 -5.27 -11.97
N GLU A 113 -4.12 -4.19 -11.41
CA GLU A 113 -3.35 -3.03 -10.94
C GLU A 113 -2.37 -3.40 -9.82
N ILE A 114 -2.83 -4.14 -8.81
CA ILE A 114 -1.97 -4.57 -7.69
C ILE A 114 -0.84 -5.46 -8.21
N LEU A 115 -1.20 -6.50 -8.95
CA LEU A 115 -0.26 -7.49 -9.45
C LEU A 115 0.74 -6.88 -10.44
N GLY A 116 0.27 -6.03 -11.35
CA GLY A 116 1.10 -5.37 -12.35
C GLY A 116 2.06 -4.33 -11.76
N ARG A 117 1.78 -3.83 -10.56
CA ARG A 117 2.69 -2.96 -9.81
C ARG A 117 3.68 -3.76 -8.98
N CYS A 118 3.22 -4.82 -8.30
CA CYS A 118 4.06 -5.70 -7.49
C CYS A 118 5.07 -6.51 -8.30
N GLU A 119 4.68 -6.97 -9.48
CA GLU A 119 5.47 -7.87 -10.33
C GLU A 119 5.38 -7.45 -11.80
N PRO A 120 5.94 -6.28 -12.16
CA PRO A 120 5.75 -5.68 -13.49
C PRO A 120 6.29 -6.55 -14.61
N GLU A 121 7.39 -7.29 -14.37
CA GLU A 121 7.93 -8.20 -15.39
C GLU A 121 7.01 -9.38 -15.66
N ILE A 122 6.52 -10.07 -14.61
CA ILE A 122 5.59 -11.20 -14.75
C ILE A 122 4.29 -10.74 -15.39
N ALA A 123 3.74 -9.62 -14.91
CA ALA A 123 2.53 -9.02 -15.44
C ALA A 123 2.66 -8.68 -16.94
N ARG A 124 3.80 -8.10 -17.35
CA ARG A 124 4.08 -7.79 -18.76
C ARG A 124 4.11 -9.04 -19.63
N HIS A 125 4.69 -10.15 -19.16
CA HIS A 125 4.66 -11.43 -19.89
C HIS A 125 3.23 -11.97 -20.05
N GLN A 126 2.31 -11.61 -19.15
CA GLN A 126 0.89 -11.95 -19.22
C GLN A 126 0.05 -10.90 -19.97
N GLY A 127 0.66 -9.88 -20.55
CA GLY A 127 -0.03 -8.79 -21.27
C GLY A 127 -0.68 -7.75 -20.35
N ILE A 128 -0.38 -7.75 -19.06
CA ILE A 128 -0.88 -6.79 -18.07
C ILE A 128 0.15 -5.66 -17.94
N ARG A 129 -0.28 -4.43 -18.16
CA ARG A 129 0.55 -3.22 -18.04
C ARG A 129 -0.24 -2.13 -17.34
N VAL A 130 0.30 -1.59 -16.26
CA VAL A 130 -0.42 -0.67 -15.35
C VAL A 130 0.51 0.43 -14.84
N GLY A 131 -0.07 1.57 -14.45
CA GLY A 131 0.71 2.71 -13.92
C GLY A 131 1.87 3.12 -14.83
N LEU A 132 3.05 3.30 -14.23
CA LEU A 132 4.29 3.64 -14.93
C LEU A 132 4.79 2.58 -15.93
N TYR A 133 4.20 1.39 -15.95
CA TYR A 133 4.56 0.28 -16.84
C TYR A 133 3.66 0.19 -18.08
N SER A 134 2.74 1.14 -18.24
CA SER A 134 1.82 1.24 -19.39
C SER A 134 2.45 1.98 -20.57
N GLU A 135 3.43 1.36 -21.24
CA GLU A 135 3.88 1.89 -22.54
C GLU A 135 2.82 1.60 -23.61
N GLU A 136 2.10 2.66 -24.01
CA GLU A 136 1.03 2.79 -25.01
C GLU A 136 -0.25 1.95 -24.78
N LYS A 137 -1.41 2.61 -24.94
CA LYS A 137 -2.74 1.99 -24.81
C LYS A 137 -2.96 0.94 -25.91
N GLU A 138 -2.54 -0.29 -25.68
CA GLU A 138 -3.05 -1.42 -26.45
C GLU A 138 -4.43 -1.83 -25.93
N GLU A 139 -5.37 -2.03 -26.86
CA GLU A 139 -6.72 -2.50 -26.57
C GLU A 139 -6.67 -3.85 -25.84
N ILE A 140 -7.40 -3.95 -24.74
CA ILE A 140 -7.53 -5.17 -23.93
C ILE A 140 -8.22 -6.25 -24.79
N ASP A 141 -7.43 -7.17 -25.38
CA ASP A 141 -7.89 -8.27 -26.24
C ASP A 141 -8.55 -9.41 -25.43
N ASP A 142 -9.51 -10.14 -26.01
CA ASP A 142 -10.21 -11.29 -25.41
C ASP A 142 -9.30 -12.45 -24.93
N ARG A 143 -8.02 -12.47 -25.33
CA ARG A 143 -6.99 -13.33 -24.70
C ARG A 143 -6.81 -13.07 -23.19
N PHE A 144 -7.27 -11.92 -22.70
CA PHE A 144 -7.24 -11.50 -21.29
C PHE A 144 -8.05 -12.38 -20.34
N ASN A 145 -9.04 -13.15 -20.80
CA ASN A 145 -9.90 -13.99 -19.95
C ASN A 145 -9.18 -15.17 -19.27
N ARG A 146 -7.85 -15.26 -19.39
CA ARG A 146 -7.01 -16.25 -18.72
C ARG A 146 -6.11 -15.64 -17.65
N LEU A 147 -6.62 -14.68 -16.86
CA LEU A 147 -6.00 -14.38 -15.57
C LEU A 147 -6.16 -15.61 -14.68
N TYR A 148 -5.27 -16.58 -14.82
CA TYR A 148 -5.17 -17.71 -13.91
C TYR A 148 -4.54 -17.16 -12.62
N VAL A 149 -5.39 -16.67 -11.71
CA VAL A 149 -5.02 -16.40 -10.30
C VAL A 149 -4.59 -17.69 -9.58
N GLY A 150 -4.61 -18.84 -10.27
CA GLY A 150 -4.06 -20.11 -9.82
C GLY A 150 -2.77 -20.54 -10.52
N ASP A 151 -2.13 -19.70 -11.33
CA ASP A 151 -0.77 -20.00 -11.77
C ASP A 151 0.16 -19.93 -10.56
N ARG A 152 0.96 -20.98 -10.34
CA ARG A 152 1.93 -21.07 -9.24
C ARG A 152 3.03 -20.00 -9.32
N SER A 153 3.03 -19.23 -10.41
CA SER A 153 3.94 -18.13 -10.69
C SER A 153 3.52 -16.80 -10.06
N PHE A 154 2.27 -16.63 -9.58
CA PHE A 154 1.87 -15.43 -8.84
C PHE A 154 2.01 -15.65 -7.32
N PRO A 155 3.03 -15.07 -6.68
CA PRO A 155 3.33 -15.32 -5.27
C PRO A 155 2.38 -14.52 -4.37
N CYS A 156 1.21 -15.09 -4.09
CA CYS A 156 0.23 -14.56 -3.13
C CYS A 156 0.52 -14.98 -1.67
N SER A 157 1.75 -15.40 -1.34
CA SER A 157 2.09 -15.85 0.02
C SER A 157 2.17 -14.67 0.99
N GLU A 158 1.75 -14.89 2.24
CA GLU A 158 1.80 -13.89 3.31
C GLU A 158 3.23 -13.39 3.57
N GLU A 159 4.23 -14.23 3.31
CA GLU A 159 5.66 -13.95 3.48
C GLU A 159 6.16 -12.83 2.57
N ARG A 160 5.40 -12.43 1.54
CA ARG A 160 5.78 -11.37 0.61
C ARG A 160 5.41 -9.96 1.09
N TYR A 161 4.53 -9.85 2.09
CA TYR A 161 4.17 -8.57 2.69
C TYR A 161 5.02 -8.33 3.93
N VAL A 162 5.82 -7.27 3.90
CA VAL A 162 6.64 -6.85 5.03
C VAL A 162 5.94 -5.77 5.85
N LEU A 163 6.11 -5.84 7.17
CA LEU A 163 5.68 -4.77 8.06
C LEU A 163 6.47 -3.48 7.76
N ALA A 164 5.80 -2.32 7.77
CA ALA A 164 6.43 -1.05 7.40
C ALA A 164 7.56 -0.63 8.37
N ASP A 165 7.43 -0.96 9.65
CA ASP A 165 8.45 -0.74 10.67
C ASP A 165 9.65 -1.67 10.48
N ALA A 166 9.42 -2.95 10.16
CA ALA A 166 10.47 -3.91 9.80
C ALA A 166 11.22 -3.51 8.52
N PHE A 167 10.48 -2.99 7.51
CA PHE A 167 11.07 -2.40 6.31
C PHE A 167 12.00 -1.23 6.66
N LEU A 168 11.54 -0.30 7.48
CA LEU A 168 12.35 0.85 7.90
C LEU A 168 13.62 0.41 8.64
N ALA A 169 13.51 -0.57 9.54
CA ALA A 169 14.66 -1.12 10.26
C ALA A 169 15.66 -1.80 9.31
N GLY A 170 15.18 -2.65 8.39
CA GLY A 170 16.04 -3.34 7.41
C GLY A 170 16.69 -2.38 6.42
N LEU A 171 16.00 -1.31 6.04
CA LEU A 171 16.57 -0.24 5.23
C LEU A 171 17.68 0.52 5.98
N ALA A 172 17.44 0.87 7.25
CA ALA A 172 18.44 1.54 8.09
C ALA A 172 19.69 0.67 8.31
N ASP A 173 19.52 -0.66 8.47
CA ASP A 173 20.65 -1.61 8.51
C ASP A 173 21.52 -1.55 7.25
N CYS A 174 20.89 -1.43 6.07
CA CYS A 174 21.61 -1.31 4.80
C CYS A 174 22.37 0.02 4.70
N LEU A 175 21.82 1.07 5.30
CA LEU A 175 22.43 2.41 5.38
C LEU A 175 23.39 2.56 6.57
N GLN A 176 23.63 1.49 7.33
CA GLN A 176 24.55 1.43 8.46
C GLN A 176 24.26 2.47 9.56
N GLY A 177 22.97 2.69 9.85
CA GLY A 177 22.56 3.63 10.88
C GLY A 177 21.22 3.28 11.51
N GLU A 178 20.72 4.20 12.32
CA GLU A 178 19.43 4.07 12.99
C GLU A 178 18.45 5.10 12.41
N PRO A 179 17.18 4.71 12.19
CA PRO A 179 16.16 5.66 11.79
C PRO A 179 15.87 6.63 12.94
N ILE A 180 15.24 7.77 12.62
CA ILE A 180 14.73 8.69 13.65
C ILE A 180 13.84 7.91 14.65
N GLY A 181 14.11 8.08 15.95
CA GLY A 181 13.54 7.24 17.01
C GLY A 181 12.01 7.29 17.10
N GLU A 182 11.38 8.39 16.68
CA GLU A 182 9.92 8.55 16.69
C GLU A 182 9.21 7.86 15.51
N ALA A 183 9.95 7.44 14.47
CA ALA A 183 9.35 6.95 13.22
C ALA A 183 8.47 5.71 13.42
N GLY A 184 8.88 4.78 14.30
CA GLY A 184 8.09 3.60 14.64
C GLY A 184 6.74 3.98 15.27
N ASN A 185 6.71 4.99 16.14
CA ASN A 185 5.47 5.47 16.75
C ASN A 185 4.55 6.12 15.72
N TRP A 186 5.10 6.87 14.76
CA TRP A 186 4.33 7.46 13.68
C TRP A 186 3.73 6.40 12.75
N LEU A 187 4.50 5.37 12.37
CA LEU A 187 4.01 4.24 11.58
C LEU A 187 2.90 3.47 12.32
N ALA A 188 3.04 3.24 13.62
CA ALA A 188 2.03 2.54 14.43
C ALA A 188 0.71 3.34 14.61
N ALA A 189 0.75 4.65 14.39
CA ALA A 189 -0.40 5.53 14.48
C ALA A 189 -1.20 5.63 13.16
N LEU A 190 -0.66 5.12 12.05
CA LEU A 190 -1.29 5.14 10.73
C LEU A 190 -2.62 4.36 10.69
N GLY A 191 -3.52 4.81 9.80
CA GLY A 191 -4.81 4.16 9.55
C GLY A 191 -5.82 4.28 10.70
N LYS A 192 -5.52 5.05 11.74
CA LYS A 192 -6.42 5.35 12.88
C LYS A 192 -6.93 6.77 12.79
N HIS A 193 -7.97 7.08 13.56
CA HIS A 193 -8.36 8.46 13.83
C HIS A 193 -7.20 9.19 14.49
N LEU A 194 -6.65 10.17 13.78
CA LEU A 194 -5.56 11.00 14.25
C LEU A 194 -6.10 12.38 14.65
N PRO A 195 -5.66 12.93 15.79
CA PRO A 195 -5.99 14.30 16.17
C PRO A 195 -5.50 15.31 15.12
N GLU A 196 -6.17 16.46 14.98
CA GLU A 196 -5.83 17.49 13.97
C GLU A 196 -4.39 18.02 14.08
N GLU A 197 -3.82 18.01 15.29
CA GLU A 197 -2.43 18.43 15.56
C GLU A 197 -1.37 17.51 14.92
N PHE A 198 -1.73 16.27 14.58
CA PHE A 198 -0.88 15.34 13.83
C PHE A 198 -0.95 15.57 12.31
N ALA A 199 -1.77 16.52 11.85
CA ALA A 199 -1.87 16.85 10.44
C ALA A 199 -0.70 17.74 9.98
N THR A 200 0.16 17.18 9.15
CA THR A 200 1.22 17.91 8.44
C THR A 200 0.63 18.96 7.48
N PRO A 201 1.39 20.00 7.06
CA PRO A 201 0.86 21.06 6.19
C PRO A 201 0.18 20.55 4.89
N TRP A 202 0.73 19.51 4.27
CA TRP A 202 0.18 18.86 3.07
C TRP A 202 -1.08 18.01 3.35
N GLU A 203 -1.30 17.56 4.57
CA GLU A 203 -2.59 16.95 4.95
C GLU A 203 -3.66 18.03 5.17
N ARG A 204 -3.27 19.21 5.63
CA ARG A 204 -4.18 20.34 5.77
C ARG A 204 -4.67 20.85 4.40
N SER A 205 -3.88 20.73 3.33
CA SER A 205 -4.33 21.07 1.96
C SER A 205 -5.35 20.07 1.41
N GLY A 206 -5.43 18.88 1.99
CA GLY A 206 -6.29 17.78 1.52
C GLY A 206 -5.78 17.06 0.27
N GLU A 207 -4.59 17.41 -0.24
CA GLU A 207 -4.06 16.93 -1.52
C GLU A 207 -3.59 15.45 -1.50
N LEU A 208 -3.42 14.90 -0.30
CA LEU A 208 -3.00 13.51 -0.10
C LEU A 208 -4.17 12.54 0.13
N PHE A 209 -5.39 13.06 0.26
CA PHE A 209 -6.57 12.23 0.45
C PHE A 209 -7.15 11.81 -0.89
N CYS A 210 -7.91 10.70 -0.90
CA CYS A 210 -8.72 10.38 -2.06
C CYS A 210 -9.83 11.42 -2.25
N SER A 211 -10.45 11.42 -3.44
CA SER A 211 -11.52 12.37 -3.79
C SER A 211 -12.68 12.38 -2.79
N ARG A 212 -13.00 11.23 -2.19
CA ARG A 212 -14.05 11.10 -1.17
C ARG A 212 -13.65 11.74 0.16
N HIS A 213 -12.46 11.41 0.67
CA HIS A 213 -12.05 11.82 2.02
C HIS A 213 -11.39 13.18 2.10
N ARG A 214 -11.04 13.80 0.96
CA ARG A 214 -10.41 15.13 0.92
C ARG A 214 -11.22 16.22 1.62
N VAL A 215 -12.55 16.16 1.53
CA VAL A 215 -13.44 17.21 2.08
C VAL A 215 -13.47 17.15 3.61
N GLU A 216 -13.73 15.97 4.16
CA GLU A 216 -13.81 15.76 5.63
C GLU A 216 -12.44 15.50 6.28
N ARG A 217 -11.38 15.35 5.47
CA ARG A 217 -10.02 15.01 5.90
C ARG A 217 -9.97 13.77 6.81
N ASN A 218 -10.76 12.75 6.45
CA ASN A 218 -10.83 11.52 7.22
C ASN A 218 -9.48 10.78 7.19
N SER A 219 -8.83 10.66 8.35
CA SER A 219 -7.51 10.04 8.51
C SER A 219 -7.51 8.53 8.24
N CYS A 220 -8.68 7.88 8.30
CA CYS A 220 -8.89 6.50 7.86
C CYS A 220 -9.06 6.40 6.33
N CYS A 221 -8.30 7.18 5.56
CA CYS A 221 -8.21 7.10 4.11
C CYS A 221 -6.96 6.30 3.73
N ALA A 222 -7.08 5.30 2.86
CA ALA A 222 -5.93 4.50 2.42
C ALA A 222 -4.90 5.38 1.70
N THR A 223 -5.36 6.32 0.86
CA THR A 223 -4.48 7.19 0.07
C THR A 223 -3.56 8.05 0.95
N VAL A 224 -4.11 8.69 1.98
CA VAL A 224 -3.31 9.49 2.92
C VAL A 224 -2.44 8.60 3.79
N THR A 225 -2.90 7.40 4.13
CA THR A 225 -2.15 6.43 4.93
C THR A 225 -0.88 5.97 4.20
N ALA A 226 -0.98 5.55 2.93
CA ALA A 226 0.18 5.17 2.12
C ALA A 226 1.15 6.34 1.91
N SER A 227 0.62 7.54 1.68
CA SER A 227 1.42 8.77 1.52
C SER A 227 2.18 9.14 2.78
N ARG A 228 1.52 9.13 3.94
CA ARG A 228 2.15 9.36 5.25
C ARG A 228 3.26 8.35 5.53
N ALA A 229 2.98 7.07 5.30
CA ALA A 229 3.97 6.02 5.51
C ALA A 229 5.22 6.27 4.66
N THR A 230 5.04 6.64 3.39
CA THR A 230 6.14 6.98 2.49
C THR A 230 6.97 8.15 3.02
N PHE A 231 6.33 9.24 3.44
CA PHE A 231 7.04 10.41 3.97
C PHE A 231 7.74 10.14 5.30
N ILE A 232 7.12 9.35 6.18
CA ILE A 232 7.75 8.92 7.43
C ILE A 232 9.03 8.14 7.12
N ILE A 233 8.98 7.18 6.19
CA ILE A 233 10.15 6.39 5.80
C ILE A 233 11.26 7.29 5.26
N LEU A 234 10.94 8.16 4.29
CA LEU A 234 11.91 9.05 3.65
C LEU A 234 12.57 9.99 4.68
N TYR A 235 11.76 10.60 5.54
CA TYR A 235 12.25 11.50 6.58
C TYR A 235 13.07 10.75 7.65
N ALA A 236 12.65 9.56 8.04
CA ALA A 236 13.30 8.76 9.08
C ALA A 236 14.73 8.36 8.72
N VAL A 237 15.03 8.21 7.42
CA VAL A 237 16.37 7.83 6.93
C VAL A 237 17.13 8.98 6.28
N GLU A 238 16.56 10.18 6.17
CA GLU A 238 17.16 11.32 5.44
C GLU A 238 18.61 11.61 5.87
N GLN A 239 18.87 11.53 7.18
CA GLN A 239 20.21 11.79 7.73
C GLN A 239 21.23 10.69 7.38
N LEU A 240 20.76 9.48 7.08
CA LEU A 240 21.58 8.32 6.70
C LEU A 240 21.95 8.33 5.22
N LEU A 241 21.34 9.21 4.43
CA LEU A 241 21.55 9.32 2.98
C LEU A 241 22.69 10.28 2.60
N LYS A 242 23.39 10.85 3.59
CA LYS A 242 24.47 11.83 3.41
C LYS A 242 25.80 11.19 3.03
#